data_AF-A0A444MMK7-F1
#
_entry.id   AF-A0A444MMK7-F1
#
_cell.length_a   1.000
_cell.length_b   1.000
_cell.length_c   1.000
_cell.angle_alpha   90.00
_cell.angle_beta   90.00
_cell.angle_gamma   90.00
#
_symmetry.space_group_name_H-M   'P 1'
#
loop_
_entity.id
_entity.type
_entity.pdbx_description
1 polymer ?
#
loop_
_entity_poly.entity_id
_entity_poly.type
_entity_poly.pdbx_seq_one_letter_code
_entity_poly.pdbx_strand_id
1 'polypeptide(L)' 'MQSHSISITKDEETFRFEISDYPNHTHDHCKFDVYQDGALVAGFNPDEQNILHLCNDKGTVSPEVLNLLADEIEAHHWM' A
#
# COMPACT_ATOMS: atom_id res chain seq x y z
N MET A 1 -1.46 14.99 -1.97
CA MET A 1 -0.62 13.91 -1.43
C MET A 1 -0.87 13.87 0.06
N GLN A 2 -1.55 12.83 0.51
CA GLN A 2 -1.79 12.58 1.93
C GLN A 2 -1.05 11.30 2.30
N SER A 3 -0.28 11.33 3.39
CA SER A 3 0.41 10.14 3.88
C SER A 3 -0.29 9.60 5.12
N HIS A 4 -0.38 8.27 5.19
CA HIS A 4 -1.01 7.53 6.27
C HIS A 4 -0.08 6.44 6.77
N SER A 5 -0.02 6.23 8.07
CA SER A 5 0.78 5.15 8.64
C SER A 5 -0.12 3.97 8.99
N ILE A 6 0.15 2.80 8.42
CA ILE A 6 -0.51 1.53 8.75
C ILE A 6 0.49 0.64 9.47
N SER A 7 0.03 -0.11 10.46
CA SER A 7 0.82 -1.12 11.14
C SER A 7 0.14 -2.47 11.03
N ILE A 8 0.80 -3.45 10.40
CA ILE A 8 0.32 -4.83 10.27
C ILE A 8 1.09 -5.68 11.26
N THR A 9 0.39 -6.45 12.08
CA THR A 9 1.04 -7.44 12.96
C THR A 9 0.77 -8.84 12.42
N LYS A 10 1.84 -9.57 12.11
CA LYS A 10 1.79 -10.94 11.62
C LYS A 10 2.90 -11.75 12.28
N ASP A 11 2.56 -12.94 12.78
CA ASP A 11 3.51 -13.87 13.41
C ASP A 11 4.40 -13.21 14.47
N GLU A 12 3.80 -12.36 15.32
CA GLU A 12 4.46 -11.58 16.38
C GLU A 12 5.40 -10.46 15.90
N GLU A 13 5.54 -10.27 14.58
CA GLU A 13 6.26 -9.15 13.98
C GLU A 13 5.29 -8.03 13.56
N THR A 14 5.60 -6.79 13.95
CA THR A 14 4.83 -5.61 13.54
C THR A 14 5.55 -4.86 12.43
N PHE A 15 4.97 -4.88 11.24
CA PHE A 15 5.41 -4.14 10.07
C PHE A 15 4.76 -2.76 10.08
N ARG A 16 5.56 -1.69 9.99
CA ARG A 16 5.06 -0.32 9.85
C ARG A 16 5.26 0.14 8.41
N PHE A 17 4.16 0.56 7.80
CA PHE A 17 4.12 1.06 6.44
C PHE A 17 3.63 2.50 6.43
N GLU A 18 4.19 3.29 5.52
CA GLU A 18 3.69 4.61 5.17
C GLU A 18 3.08 4.55 3.77
N ILE A 19 1.81 4.90 3.68
CA ILE A 19 1.00 4.88 2.46
C ILE A 19 0.87 6.32 1.99
N SER A 20 1.37 6.61 0.79
CA SER A 20 1.18 7.90 0.14
C SER A 20 0.09 7.81 -0.92
N ASP A 21 -1.01 8.55 -0.71
CA ASP A 21 -2.10 8.69 -1.68
C ASP A 21 -1.82 9.84 -2.66
N TYR A 22 -1.77 9.48 -3.94
CA TYR A 22 -1.62 10.37 -5.08
C TYR A 22 -2.98 10.55 -5.79
N PRO A 23 -3.71 11.64 -5.52
CA PRO A 23 -5.05 11.85 -6.07
C PRO A 23 -5.08 12.15 -7.59
N ASN A 24 -3.92 12.49 -8.17
CA ASN A 24 -3.79 12.70 -9.62
C ASN A 24 -2.94 11.57 -10.19
N HIS A 25 -3.44 10.88 -11.21
CA HIS A 25 -2.69 9.92 -12.02
C HIS A 25 -1.51 10.62 -12.72
N THR A 26 -0.42 10.85 -11.99
CA THR A 26 0.89 11.11 -12.59
C THR A 26 1.44 9.78 -13.08
N HIS A 27 1.83 9.74 -14.36
CA HIS A 27 2.18 8.55 -15.14
C HIS A 27 3.26 7.63 -14.52
N ASP A 28 3.94 8.08 -13.46
CA ASP A 28 5.07 7.41 -12.84
C ASP A 28 4.78 6.79 -11.44
N HIS A 29 3.58 7.00 -10.89
CA HIS A 29 3.21 6.55 -9.54
C HIS A 29 1.92 5.72 -9.52
N CYS A 30 1.87 4.72 -8.65
CA CYS A 30 0.61 4.06 -8.31
C CYS A 30 -0.25 5.03 -7.48
N LYS A 31 -1.56 4.82 -7.43
CA LYS A 31 -2.48 5.64 -6.63
C LYS A 31 -2.06 5.65 -5.17
N PHE A 32 -1.65 4.49 -4.67
CA PHE A 32 -1.07 4.33 -3.34
C PHE A 32 0.34 3.79 -3.47
N ASP A 33 1.34 4.56 -3.05
CA ASP A 33 2.71 4.05 -2.89
C ASP A 33 2.95 3.68 -1.43
N VAL A 34 3.61 2.54 -1.22
CA VAL A 34 3.89 1.97 0.11
C VAL A 34 5.37 2.03 0.39
N TYR A 35 5.70 2.67 1.51
CA TYR A 35 7.05 2.83 1.99
C TYR A 35 7.24 2.09 3.31
N GLN A 36 8.41 1.49 3.48
CA GLN A 36 8.87 0.91 4.74
C GLN A 36 10.24 1.50 5.04
N ASP A 37 10.42 2.07 6.23
CA ASP A 37 11.66 2.74 6.64
C ASP A 37 12.17 3.80 5.62
N GLY A 38 11.23 4.48 4.94
CA GLY A 38 11.51 5.50 3.92
C GLY A 38 11.85 4.95 2.53
N ALA A 39 11.87 3.63 2.33
CA ALA A 39 12.09 3.00 1.03
C ALA A 39 10.76 2.52 0.42
N LEU A 40 10.55 2.78 -0.88
CA LEU A 40 9.39 2.26 -1.61
C LEU A 40 9.49 0.73 -1.68
N VAL A 41 8.50 0.03 -1.15
CA VAL A 41 8.45 -1.45 -1.13
C VAL A 41 7.37 -2.02 -2.04
N ALA A 42 6.26 -1.32 -2.21
CA ALA A 42 5.15 -1.73 -3.06
C ALA A 42 4.32 -0.53 -3.50
N GLY A 43 3.39 -0.73 -4.42
CA GLY A 43 2.38 0.25 -4.79
C GLY A 43 1.10 -0.44 -5.24
N PHE A 44 -0.04 0.19 -5.00
CA PHE A 44 -1.37 -0.34 -5.28
C PHE A 44 -2.16 0.62 -6.18
N ASN A 45 -2.94 0.03 -7.09
CA ASN A 45 -3.94 0.74 -7.89
C ASN A 45 -5.31 0.06 -7.71
N PRO A 46 -6.37 0.84 -7.49
CA PRO A 46 -7.72 0.31 -7.58
C PRO A 46 -8.04 -0.07 -9.04
N ASP A 47 -8.77 -1.17 -9.23
CA ASP A 47 -9.43 -1.47 -10.49
C ASP A 47 -10.75 -0.70 -10.64
N GLU A 48 -11.50 -1.01 -11.71
CA GLU A 48 -12.81 -0.41 -11.99
C GLU A 48 -13.87 -0.70 -10.89
N GLN A 49 -13.64 -1.68 -10.03
CA GLN A 49 -14.49 -2.05 -8.90
C GLN A 49 -13.98 -1.48 -7.57
N ASN A 50 -12.94 -0.64 -7.59
CA ASN A 50 -12.23 -0.12 -6.42
C ASN A 50 -11.52 -1.19 -5.58
N ILE A 51 -11.18 -2.34 -6.18
CA ILE A 51 -10.37 -3.36 -5.51
C ILE A 51 -8.90 -3.02 -5.74
N LEU A 52 -8.10 -2.97 -4.68
CA LEU A 52 -6.68 -2.67 -4.75
C LEU A 52 -5.89 -3.85 -5.30
N HIS A 53 -5.20 -3.60 -6.41
CA HIS A 53 -4.27 -4.55 -7.01
C HIS A 53 -2.85 -4.03 -6.91
N LEU A 54 -1.91 -4.97 -6.81
CA LEU A 54 -0.49 -4.66 -6.79
C LEU A 54 -0.07 -4.07 -8.14
N CYS A 55 0.32 -2.80 -8.12
CA CYS A 55 0.78 -2.04 -9.26
C CYS A 55 2.31 -2.06 -9.38
N ASN A 56 3.01 -2.08 -8.24
CA ASN A 56 4.47 -2.15 -8.16
C ASN A 56 4.86 -3.06 -7.00
N ASP A 57 5.81 -3.96 -7.24
CA ASP A 57 6.34 -4.87 -6.23
C ASP A 57 7.87 -4.83 -6.28
N LYS A 58 8.52 -4.51 -5.15
CA LYS A 58 9.98 -4.56 -5.03
C LYS A 58 10.48 -5.92 -4.53
N GLY A 59 9.59 -6.84 -4.18
CA GLY A 59 9.91 -8.18 -3.69
C GLY A 59 10.54 -8.20 -2.29
N THR A 60 10.51 -7.07 -1.58
CA THR A 60 11.08 -6.93 -0.22
C THR A 60 10.09 -7.29 0.88
N VAL A 61 8.79 -7.31 0.58
CA VAL A 61 7.71 -7.65 1.51
C VAL A 61 7.02 -8.92 1.02
N SER A 62 6.70 -9.83 1.93
CA SER A 62 6.02 -11.08 1.55
C SER A 62 4.64 -10.81 0.93
N PRO A 63 4.21 -11.59 -0.08
CA PRO A 63 2.89 -11.39 -0.72
C PRO A 63 1.72 -11.44 0.27
N GLU A 64 1.82 -12.26 1.32
CA GLU A 64 0.80 -12.35 2.36
C GLU A 64 0.66 -11.04 3.16
N VAL A 65 1.76 -10.37 3.47
CA VAL A 65 1.74 -9.06 4.16
C VAL A 65 1.20 -7.98 3.22
N LEU A 66 1.53 -8.04 1.92
CA LEU A 66 0.99 -7.13 0.92
C LEU A 66 -0.53 -7.28 0.75
N ASN A 67 -1.06 -8.51 0.79
CA ASN A 67 -2.50 -8.75 0.77
C ASN A 67 -3.19 -8.16 2.01
N LEU A 68 -2.65 -8.42 3.20
CA LEU A 68 -3.17 -7.82 4.44
C LEU A 68 -3.13 -6.29 4.39
N LEU A 69 -2.12 -5.71 3.74
CA LEU A 69 -2.01 -4.28 3.58
C LEU A 69 -3.07 -3.71 2.63
N ALA A 70 -3.35 -4.39 1.53
CA ALA A 70 -4.43 -4.01 0.63
C ALA A 70 -5.78 -4.04 1.37
N ASP A 71 -6.06 -5.11 2.10
CA ASP A 71 -7.29 -5.27 2.90
C ASP A 71 -7.45 -4.12 3.92
N GLU A 72 -6.37 -3.74 4.62
CA GLU A 72 -6.40 -2.63 5.58
C GLU A 72 -6.64 -1.27 4.89
N ILE A 73 -6.00 -0.99 3.74
CA ILE A 73 -6.22 0.26 2.99
C ILE A 73 -7.67 0.34 2.51
N GLU A 74 -8.24 -0.78 2.03
CA GLU A 74 -9.65 -0.85 1.63
C GLU A 74 -10.59 -0.63 2.82
N ALA A 75 -10.33 -1.29 3.96
CA ALA A 75 -11.12 -1.18 5.18
C ALA A 75 -11.11 0.24 5.78
N HIS A 76 -10.01 0.97 5.57
CA HIS A 76 -9.87 2.34 6.03
C HIS A 76 -10.70 3.36 5.22
N HIS A 77 -11.36 2.95 4.13
CA HIS A 77 -12.21 3.80 3.27
C HIS A 77 -11.58 5.17 2.96
N TRP A 78 -10.27 5.20 2.64
CA TRP A 78 -9.62 6.41 2.13
C TRP A 78 -9.97 6.71 0.66
N MET A 79 -10.94 5.98 0.10
CA MET A 79 -11.49 6.11 -1.26
C MET A 79 -12.80 6.87 -1.28
#